data_AF-A0A956G1M9-F1
#
_entry.id   AF-A0A956G1M9-F1
#
_cell.length_a   1.000
_cell.length_b   1.000
_cell.length_c   1.000
_cell.angle_alpha   90.00
_cell.angle_beta   90.00
_cell.angle_gamma   90.00
#
_symmetry.space_group_name_H-M   'P 1'
#
loop_
_entity.id
_entity.type
_entity.pdbx_description
1 polymer ?
#
loop_
_entity_poly.entity_id
_entity_poly.type
_entity_poly.pdbx_seq_one_letter_code
_entity_poly.pdbx_strand_id
1 'polypeptide(L)'
;MYFLSVWASDGERLASDEPFESYDEAMASLSRFIRPKGTRAVLSFTTELINGVFARTYAQVRRPEEVEALPRQRRLEGMLHRAIKQHNAYDYDRGYLFVIESEYGKTESDRVRANADADESS
;
A
#
# COMPACT_ATOMS: atom_id res chain seq x y z
N MET A 1 12.12 -2.86 13.83
CA MET A 1 12.23 -1.96 12.65
C MET A 1 10.98 -2.10 11.77
N TYR A 2 10.67 -1.09 10.95
CA TYR A 2 9.57 -1.11 9.98
C TYR A 2 10.11 -0.80 8.58
N PHE A 3 9.44 -1.30 7.55
CA PHE A 3 9.88 -1.22 6.17
C PHE A 3 8.76 -0.73 5.28
N LEU A 4 8.95 0.39 4.58
CA LEU A 4 7.99 0.90 3.61
C LEU A 4 8.38 0.45 2.19
N SER A 5 7.42 -0.12 1.49
CA SER A 5 7.47 -0.30 0.05
C SER A 5 6.31 0.45 -0.61
N VAL A 6 6.60 1.09 -1.75
CA VAL A 6 5.61 1.88 -2.50
C VAL A 6 5.67 1.51 -3.98
N TRP A 7 4.49 1.22 -4.53
CA TRP A 7 4.31 1.01 -5.96
C TRP A 7 3.33 2.02 -6.51
N ALA A 8 3.67 2.62 -7.65
CA ALA A 8 2.73 3.38 -8.45
C ALA A 8 1.75 2.44 -9.18
N SER A 9 0.62 2.99 -9.61
CA SER A 9 -0.45 2.27 -10.30
C SER A 9 -0.02 1.69 -11.66
N ASP A 10 1.04 2.23 -12.26
CA ASP A 10 1.70 1.75 -13.48
C ASP A 10 2.67 0.58 -13.23
N GLY A 11 2.89 0.20 -11.96
CA GLY A 11 3.80 -0.87 -11.55
C GLY A 11 5.20 -0.40 -11.21
N GLU A 12 5.52 0.90 -11.37
CA GLU A 12 6.82 1.45 -10.97
C GLU A 12 7.00 1.31 -9.45
N ARG A 13 8.13 0.74 -9.03
CA ARG A 13 8.49 0.64 -7.61
C ARG A 13 9.26 1.89 -7.19
N LEU A 14 8.62 2.74 -6.39
CA LEU A 14 9.15 4.04 -5.97
C LEU A 14 9.96 3.98 -4.67
N ALA A 15 9.64 3.04 -3.80
CA ALA A 15 10.40 2.71 -2.60
C ALA A 15 10.38 1.20 -2.39
N SER A 16 11.50 0.66 -1.94
CA SER A 16 11.67 -0.78 -1.71
C SER A 16 12.29 -1.01 -0.35
N ASP A 17 11.49 -1.55 0.57
CA ASP A 17 11.92 -1.89 1.92
C ASP A 17 12.71 -0.77 2.61
N GLU A 18 12.27 0.48 2.41
CA GLU A 18 12.92 1.63 3.04
C GLU A 18 12.74 1.53 4.56
N PRO A 19 13.83 1.49 5.34
CA PRO A 19 13.77 1.21 6.76
C PRO A 19 13.40 2.45 7.58
N PHE A 20 12.62 2.23 8.64
CA PHE A 20 12.21 3.23 9.63
C PHE A 20 12.31 2.62 11.03
N GLU A 21 12.68 3.43 12.03
CA GLU A 21 12.83 2.95 13.40
C GLU A 21 11.47 2.59 14.01
N SER A 22 10.43 3.32 13.62
CA SER A 22 9.07 3.17 14.12
C SER A 22 7.99 3.17 13.01
N TYR A 23 6.79 2.70 13.38
CA TYR A 23 5.65 2.64 12.46
C TYR A 23 5.14 4.05 12.12
N ASP A 24 5.16 4.97 13.07
CA ASP A 24 4.75 6.36 12.89
C ASP A 24 5.68 7.13 11.95
N GLU A 25 6.98 6.87 11.98
CA GLU A 25 7.92 7.42 10.99
C GLU A 25 7.62 6.92 9.57
N ALA A 26 7.42 5.61 9.41
CA ALA A 26 7.04 5.02 8.12
C ALA A 26 5.74 5.64 7.60
N MET A 27 4.73 5.81 8.47
CA MET A 27 3.46 6.47 8.15
C MET A 27 3.62 7.94 7.78
N ALA A 28 4.45 8.70 8.50
CA ALA A 28 4.73 10.11 8.19
C ALA A 28 5.38 10.26 6.81
N SER A 29 6.21 9.28 6.41
CA SER A 29 6.90 9.29 5.12
C SER A 29 5.96 9.16 3.92
N LEU A 30 4.71 8.72 4.10
CA LEU A 30 3.68 8.67 3.06
C LEU A 30 3.35 10.07 2.49
N SER A 31 3.63 11.13 3.26
CA SER A 31 3.46 12.53 2.85
C SER A 31 4.31 12.94 1.62
N ARG A 32 5.30 12.12 1.25
CA ARG A 32 6.07 12.23 0.00
C ARG A 32 5.22 11.97 -1.24
N PHE A 33 4.16 11.16 -1.11
CA PHE A 33 3.34 10.66 -2.23
C PHE A 33 1.92 11.22 -2.22
N ILE A 34 1.35 11.47 -1.03
CA ILE A 34 0.01 12.02 -0.86
C ILE A 34 0.04 13.24 0.08
N ARG A 35 -0.76 14.26 -0.21
CA ARG A 35 -0.94 15.42 0.68
C ARG A 35 -2.41 15.62 1.05
N PRO A 36 -2.76 15.81 2.33
CA PRO A 36 -4.15 16.12 2.71
C PRO A 36 -4.60 17.46 2.11
N LYS A 37 -5.81 17.51 1.55
CA LYS A 37 -6.43 18.76 1.04
C LYS A 37 -7.03 19.63 2.15
N GLY A 38 -7.27 19.06 3.32
CA GLY A 38 -7.91 19.74 4.45
C GLY A 38 -7.24 19.39 5.78
N THR A 39 -7.75 20.00 6.85
CA THR A 39 -7.25 19.79 8.24
C THR A 39 -7.42 18.36 8.73
N ARG A 40 -8.34 17.61 8.12
CA ARG A 40 -8.56 16.19 8.39
C ARG A 40 -8.74 15.44 7.07
N ALA A 41 -7.92 14.43 6.86
CA ALA A 41 -8.08 13.44 5.80
C ALA A 41 -7.93 12.04 6.40
N VAL A 42 -8.68 11.07 5.88
CA VAL A 42 -8.68 9.69 6.39
C VAL A 42 -8.20 8.75 5.30
N LEU A 43 -7.13 8.01 5.60
CA LEU A 43 -6.64 6.91 4.77
C LEU A 43 -6.89 5.60 5.53
N SER A 44 -7.65 4.71 4.92
CA SER A 44 -7.94 3.39 5.49
C SER A 44 -6.87 2.39 5.08
N PHE A 45 -6.34 1.68 6.07
CA PHE A 45 -5.42 0.58 5.87
C PHE A 45 -6.09 -0.75 6.17
N THR A 46 -5.68 -1.78 5.45
CA THR A 46 -5.88 -3.17 5.86
C THR A 46 -4.63 -3.62 6.61
N THR A 47 -4.81 -4.21 7.78
CA THR A 47 -3.72 -4.73 8.60
C THR A 47 -3.79 -6.24 8.68
N GLU A 48 -2.65 -6.88 8.47
CA GLU A 48 -2.47 -8.32 8.61
C GLU A 48 -1.73 -8.62 9.90
N LEU A 49 -2.32 -9.53 10.68
CA LEU A 49 -1.69 -10.13 11.84
C LEU A 49 -1.36 -11.58 11.51
N ILE A 50 -0.11 -11.98 11.75
CA ILE A 50 0.33 -13.37 11.60
C ILE A 50 0.63 -13.89 13.00
N ASN A 51 -0.06 -14.95 13.41
CA ASN A 51 0.03 -15.53 14.76
C ASN A 51 -0.18 -14.50 15.90
N GLY A 52 -1.06 -13.51 15.68
CA GLY A 52 -1.35 -12.44 16.64
C GLY A 52 -0.30 -11.32 16.69
N VAL A 53 0.76 -11.40 15.86
CA VAL A 53 1.80 -10.37 15.76
C VAL A 53 1.51 -9.48 14.55
N PHE A 54 1.70 -8.17 14.70
CA PHE A 54 1.62 -7.23 13.59
C PHE A 54 2.67 -7.60 12.52
N ALA A 55 2.20 -8.00 11.34
CA ALA A 55 3.05 -8.35 10.22
C ALA A 55 3.18 -7.17 9.26
N ARG A 56 2.05 -6.68 8.75
CA ARG A 56 2.04 -5.59 7.78
C ARG A 56 0.73 -4.84 7.76
N THR A 57 0.78 -3.64 7.21
CA THR A 57 -0.40 -2.87 6.84
C THR A 57 -0.25 -2.39 5.41
N TYR A 58 -1.35 -2.24 4.70
CA TYR A 58 -1.32 -1.71 3.35
C TYR A 58 -2.55 -0.85 3.05
N ALA A 59 -2.33 0.17 2.24
CA ALA A 59 -3.37 1.05 1.74
C ALA A 59 -3.16 1.29 0.26
N GLN A 60 -4.26 1.39 -0.47
CA GLN A 60 -4.25 1.79 -1.87
C GLN A 60 -5.06 3.06 -2.05
N VAL A 61 -4.48 4.01 -2.78
CA VAL A 61 -5.18 5.14 -3.38
C VAL A 61 -5.17 4.97 -4.88
N ARG A 62 -6.29 5.27 -5.53
CA ARG A 62 -6.40 5.31 -6.99
C ARG A 62 -7.01 6.62 -7.40
N ARG A 63 -6.67 7.09 -8.58
CA ARG A 63 -7.41 8.20 -9.18
C ARG A 63 -8.73 7.70 -9.78
N PRO A 64 -9.81 8.50 -9.79
CA PRO A 64 -11.07 8.09 -10.39
C PRO A 64 -10.91 7.61 -11.84
N GLU A 65 -10.12 8.31 -12.65
CA GLU A 65 -9.88 7.97 -14.06
C GLU A 65 -9.17 6.62 -14.23
N GLU A 66 -8.29 6.24 -13.30
CA GLU A 66 -7.62 4.93 -13.31
C GLU A 66 -8.62 3.80 -13.06
N VAL A 67 -9.62 4.03 -12.20
CA VAL A 67 -10.67 3.04 -11.90
C VAL A 67 -11.65 2.93 -13.07
N GLU A 68 -11.99 4.05 -13.71
CA GLU A 68 -12.89 4.07 -14.87
C GLU A 68 -12.29 3.36 -16.08
N ALA A 69 -10.97 3.48 -16.27
CA ALA A 69 -10.21 2.80 -17.31
C ALA A 69 -10.17 1.27 -17.13
N LEU A 70 -10.45 0.74 -15.93
CA LEU A 70 -10.45 -0.70 -15.69
C LEU A 70 -11.61 -1.40 -16.46
N PRO A 71 -11.37 -2.62 -16.97
CA PRO A 71 -12.45 -3.47 -17.47
C PRO A 71 -13.54 -3.65 -16.41
N ARG A 72 -14.81 -3.69 -16.82
CA ARG A 72 -15.94 -3.81 -15.87
C ARG A 72 -15.81 -5.01 -14.94
N GLN A 73 -15.25 -6.13 -15.42
CA GLN A 73 -15.04 -7.33 -14.58
C GLN A 73 -14.06 -7.09 -13.41
N ARG A 74 -13.19 -6.09 -13.52
CA ARG A 74 -12.20 -5.72 -12.48
C ARG A 74 -12.67 -4.57 -11.59
N ARG A 75 -13.80 -3.93 -11.90
CA ARG A 75 -14.39 -2.87 -11.10
C ARG A 75 -15.24 -3.48 -10.00
N LEU A 76 -14.63 -3.70 -8.83
CA LEU A 76 -15.37 -4.08 -7.63
C LEU A 76 -16.39 -2.99 -7.27
N GLU A 77 -17.52 -3.43 -6.71
CA GLU A 77 -18.57 -2.53 -6.24
C GLU A 77 -18.01 -1.51 -5.24
N GLY A 78 -18.31 -0.22 -5.45
CA GLY A 78 -17.83 0.86 -4.59
C GLY A 78 -16.37 1.29 -4.79
N MET A 79 -15.60 0.68 -5.70
CA MET A 79 -14.21 1.08 -5.97
C MET A 79 -14.12 2.53 -6.48
N LEU A 80 -14.99 2.90 -7.43
CA LEU A 80 -15.04 4.26 -7.97
C LEU A 80 -15.43 5.28 -6.88
N HIS A 81 -16.43 4.96 -6.07
CA HIS A 81 -16.83 5.80 -4.95
C HIS A 81 -15.71 6.01 -3.94
N ARG A 82 -14.94 4.96 -3.64
CA ARG A 82 -13.76 5.05 -2.77
C ARG A 82 -12.67 5.92 -3.37
N ALA A 83 -12.38 5.76 -4.66
CA ALA A 83 -11.40 6.57 -5.37
C ALA A 83 -11.80 8.05 -5.38
N ILE A 84 -13.07 8.38 -5.63
CA ILE A 84 -13.60 9.75 -5.55
C ILE A 84 -13.42 10.33 -4.14
N LYS A 85 -13.77 9.58 -3.09
CA LYS A 85 -13.59 10.01 -1.70
C LYS A 85 -12.11 10.29 -1.37
N GLN A 86 -11.22 9.39 -1.77
CA GLN A 86 -9.77 9.56 -1.56
C GLN A 86 -9.22 10.75 -2.35
N HIS A 87 -9.63 10.91 -3.60
CA HIS A 87 -9.24 12.03 -4.46
C HIS A 87 -9.73 13.37 -3.91
N ASN A 88 -10.90 13.41 -3.27
CA ASN A 88 -11.39 14.63 -2.60
C ASN A 88 -10.64 14.93 -1.29
N ALA A 89 -10.07 13.92 -0.63
CA ALA A 89 -9.37 14.06 0.64
C ALA A 89 -7.87 14.35 0.49
N TYR A 90 -7.25 13.88 -0.61
CA TYR A 90 -5.81 13.95 -0.84
C TYR A 90 -5.45 14.47 -2.25
N ASP A 91 -4.33 15.17 -2.33
CA ASP A 91 -3.60 15.47 -3.57
C ASP A 91 -2.53 14.41 -3.82
N TYR A 92 -2.51 13.87 -5.04
CA TYR A 92 -1.53 12.89 -5.52
C TYR A 92 -1.50 12.87 -7.05
N ASP A 93 -0.32 12.63 -7.62
CA ASP A 93 -0.06 12.65 -9.07
C ASP A 93 -0.48 11.35 -9.79
N ARG A 94 -0.54 10.22 -9.09
CA ARG A 94 -0.97 8.91 -9.60
C ARG A 94 -1.44 7.98 -8.48
N GLY A 95 -2.07 6.85 -8.83
CA GLY A 95 -2.43 5.84 -7.84
C GLY A 95 -1.20 5.20 -7.18
N TYR A 96 -1.35 4.81 -5.92
CA TYR A 96 -0.29 4.23 -5.11
C TYR A 96 -0.78 3.03 -4.29
N LEU A 97 0.09 2.03 -4.14
CA LEU A 97 0.00 0.99 -3.13
C LEU A 97 1.14 1.21 -2.12
N PHE A 98 0.76 1.45 -0.88
CA PHE A 98 1.67 1.55 0.26
C PHE A 98 1.62 0.26 1.05
N VAL A 99 2.78 -0.28 1.40
CA VAL A 99 2.91 -1.43 2.29
C VAL A 99 3.95 -1.10 3.35
N ILE A 100 3.55 -1.13 4.61
CA ILE A 100 4.48 -1.02 5.75
C ILE A 100 4.51 -2.36 6.45
N GLU A 101 5.67 -3.00 6.46
CA GLU A 101 5.90 -4.28 7.13
C GLU A 101 6.69 -4.06 8.42
N SER A 102 6.42 -4.87 9.45
CA SER A 102 7.35 -5.04 10.54
C SER A 102 8.49 -5.96 10.11
N GLU A 103 9.55 -5.99 10.92
CA GLU A 103 10.61 -6.98 10.79
C GLU A 103 10.08 -8.43 10.76
N TYR A 104 9.11 -8.74 11.62
CA TYR A 104 8.44 -10.05 11.61
C TYR A 104 7.72 -10.31 10.29
N GLY A 105 6.95 -9.34 9.80
CA GLY A 105 6.24 -9.46 8.51
C GLY A 105 7.19 -9.63 7.33
N LYS A 106 8.34 -8.94 7.37
CA LYS A 106 9.38 -9.04 6.35
C LYS A 106 10.03 -10.43 6.32
N THR A 107 10.39 -10.97 7.49
CA THR A 107 10.93 -12.34 7.58
C THR A 107 9.94 -13.37 7.05
N GLU A 108 8.65 -13.23 7.37
CA GLU A 108 7.61 -14.12 6.83
C GLU A 108 7.42 -13.97 5.31
N SER A 109 7.44 -12.73 4.79
CA SER A 109 7.39 -12.44 3.35
C SER A 109 8.55 -13.10 2.60
N ASP A 110 9.77 -12.98 3.14
CA ASP A 110 10.98 -13.54 2.52
C ASP A 110 10.93 -15.08 2.55
N ARG A 111 10.43 -15.68 3.63
CA ARG A 111 10.23 -17.13 3.75
C ARG A 111 9.23 -17.65 2.71
N VAL A 112 8.10 -16.97 2.52
CA VAL A 112 7.09 -17.36 1.52
C VAL A 112 7.65 -17.25 0.10
N ARG A 113 8.38 -16.18 -0.21
CA ARG A 113 9.03 -16.01 -1.52
C ARG A 113 10.05 -17.12 -1.81
N ALA A 114 10.94 -17.41 -0.86
CA ALA A 114 11.93 -18.46 -1.01
C ALA A 114 11.31 -19.84 -1.28
N ASN A 115 10.16 -20.14 -0.66
CA ASN A 115 9.44 -21.39 -0.91
C ASN A 115 8.77 -21.42 -2.30
N ALA A 116 8.19 -20.30 -2.75
CA ALA A 116 7.59 -20.23 -4.09
C ALA A 116 8.63 -20.42 -5.20
N ASP A 117 9.81 -19.82 -5.05
CA ASP A 117 10.91 -19.96 -6.03
C ASP A 117 11.46 -21.41 -6.08
N ALA A 118 11.41 -22.13 -4.95
CA ALA A 118 11.83 -23.54 -4.86
C ALA A 118 10.82 -24.50 -5.51
N ASP A 119 9.52 -24.22 -5.40
CA ASP A 119 8.46 -25.00 -6.03
C ASP A 119 8.42 -24.80 -7.55
N GLU A 120 8.78 -23.63 -8.07
CA GLU A 120 8.90 -23.38 -9.52
C GLU A 120 10.15 -23.99 -10.16
N SER A 121 11.14 -24.39 -9.35
CA SER A 121 12.41 -24.98 -9.80
C SER A 121 12.45 -26.52 -9.73
N SER A 122 11.35 -27.16 -9.32
CA SER A 122 11.21 -28.63 -9.13
C SER A 122 10.34 -29.27 -10.20
#